data_AF-A0A2H9LSZ5-F1
#
_entry.id   AF-A0A2H9LSZ5-F1
#
_cell.length_a   1.000
_cell.length_b   1.000
_cell.length_c   1.000
_cell.angle_alpha   90.00
_cell.angle_beta   90.00
_cell.angle_gamma   90.00
#
_symmetry.space_group_name_H-M   'P 1'
#
loop_
_entity.id
_entity.type
_entity.pdbx_description
1 polymer ?
#
loop_
_entity_poly.entity_id
_entity_poly.type
_entity_poly.pdbx_seq_one_letter_code
_entity_poly.pdbx_strand_id
1 'polypeptide(L)'
;MLEENSNNGGRFAKNKQVSKLLEWYDKNYKKLLIIPIVMLMLSIGVIYYKYSTTGDFIDKDISLKGGITITIPSEDVDADSLKTYLLSEFPGSDISARTLMRLGKKTGVTISTSDIDSKQLLNSLKTKYGDIDYNVEEMGSSLGESFFKETFTAILFAFLFIAIVVFFYFRQPIPSLAIVLS
;
A
#
# COMPACT_ATOMS: atom_id res chain seq x y z
N MET A 1 13.55 -17.96 -65.60
CA MET A 1 13.55 -18.93 -64.49
C MET A 1 13.61 -18.15 -63.20
N LEU A 2 12.73 -18.53 -62.29
CA LEU A 2 12.40 -17.91 -61.02
C LEU A 2 13.60 -17.95 -60.06
N GLU A 3 13.82 -16.90 -59.27
CA GLU A 3 13.93 -17.05 -57.82
C GLU A 3 13.70 -15.74 -57.07
N GLU A 4 12.60 -15.76 -56.34
CA GLU A 4 12.17 -14.87 -55.27
C GLU A 4 12.75 -15.40 -53.96
N ASN A 5 13.40 -14.55 -53.15
CA ASN A 5 13.38 -14.61 -51.67
C ASN A 5 14.27 -13.48 -51.12
N SER A 6 13.74 -12.45 -50.47
CA SER A 6 13.11 -12.44 -49.14
C SER A 6 14.07 -11.85 -48.10
N ASN A 7 13.79 -10.60 -47.75
CA ASN A 7 13.46 -10.20 -46.39
C ASN A 7 14.56 -10.31 -45.32
N ASN A 8 15.15 -9.17 -44.94
CA ASN A 8 15.07 -8.71 -43.56
C ASN A 8 15.44 -7.22 -43.37
N GLY A 9 14.84 -6.35 -44.18
CA GLY A 9 14.76 -4.92 -43.89
C GLY A 9 13.60 -4.65 -42.93
N GLY A 10 13.68 -5.18 -41.71
CA GLY A 10 12.63 -5.14 -40.70
C GLY A 10 12.28 -3.73 -40.22
N ARG A 11 11.40 -3.06 -40.96
CA ARG A 11 10.17 -2.38 -40.49
C ARG A 11 10.23 -1.72 -39.11
N PHE A 12 10.86 -0.55 -39.03
CA PHE A 12 10.37 0.52 -38.14
C PHE A 12 10.28 1.79 -38.97
N ALA A 13 9.11 2.02 -39.58
CA ALA A 13 8.77 3.31 -40.13
C ALA A 13 8.91 4.34 -38.99
N LYS A 14 9.95 5.18 -39.06
CA LYS A 14 10.27 6.23 -38.10
C LYS A 14 9.06 7.17 -38.02
N ASN A 15 8.19 6.93 -37.05
CA ASN A 15 6.97 7.70 -36.88
C ASN A 15 7.37 9.14 -36.50
N LYS A 16 7.12 10.08 -37.41
CA LYS A 16 7.54 11.50 -37.31
C LYS A 16 7.01 12.20 -36.04
N GLN A 17 5.93 11.70 -35.44
CA GLN A 17 5.43 12.19 -34.14
C GLN A 17 6.25 11.66 -32.96
N VAL A 18 6.66 10.39 -33.00
CA VAL A 18 7.52 9.78 -31.98
C VAL A 18 8.89 10.45 -31.98
N SER A 19 9.45 10.79 -33.15
CA SER A 19 10.72 11.51 -33.23
C SER A 19 10.64 12.93 -32.64
N LYS A 20 9.54 13.66 -32.87
CA LYS A 20 9.33 15.01 -32.28
C LYS A 20 9.16 14.97 -30.76
N LEU A 21 8.50 13.96 -30.23
CA LEU A 21 8.34 13.78 -28.78
C LEU A 21 9.68 13.45 -28.10
N LEU A 22 10.47 12.57 -28.70
CA LEU A 22 11.84 12.24 -28.26
C LEU A 22 12.75 13.47 -28.31
N GLU A 23 12.76 14.22 -29.40
CA GLU A 23 13.56 15.46 -29.54
C GLU A 23 13.16 16.52 -28.50
N TRP A 24 11.86 16.65 -28.18
CA TRP A 24 11.39 17.56 -27.13
C TRP A 24 11.77 17.08 -25.73
N TYR A 25 11.70 15.77 -25.46
CA TYR A 25 12.15 15.15 -24.21
C TYR A 25 13.66 15.35 -24.01
N ASP A 26 14.48 15.01 -25.00
CA ASP A 26 15.94 15.17 -24.94
C ASP A 26 16.35 16.63 -24.71
N LYS A 27 15.60 17.58 -25.27
CA LYS A 27 15.85 19.01 -25.05
C LYS A 27 15.44 19.51 -23.66
N ASN A 28 14.48 18.86 -23.00
CA ASN A 28 13.87 19.36 -21.75
C ASN A 28 13.92 18.38 -20.57
N TYR A 29 14.62 17.24 -20.66
CA TYR A 29 14.61 16.19 -19.63
C TYR A 29 14.99 16.72 -18.23
N LYS A 30 15.96 17.64 -18.13
CA LYS A 30 16.33 18.29 -16.86
C LYS A 30 15.17 19.05 -16.23
N LYS A 31 14.35 19.73 -17.05
CA LYS A 31 13.13 20.43 -16.58
C LYS A 31 12.01 19.46 -16.24
N LEU A 32 11.90 18.35 -16.97
CA LEU A 32 10.89 17.32 -16.71
C LEU A 32 11.16 16.60 -15.37
N LEU A 33 12.42 16.47 -14.96
CA LEU A 33 12.84 15.90 -13.67
C LEU A 33 12.46 16.77 -12.46
N ILE A 34 12.17 18.06 -12.66
CA ILE A 34 11.74 18.96 -11.57
C ILE A 34 10.38 18.50 -11.02
N ILE A 35 9.46 18.03 -11.87
CA ILE A 35 8.12 17.60 -11.45
C ILE A 35 8.18 16.46 -10.41
N PRO A 36 8.85 15.32 -10.66
CA PRO A 36 8.97 14.25 -9.66
C PRO A 36 9.76 14.67 -8.42
N ILE A 37 10.77 15.54 -8.55
CA ILE A 37 11.51 16.06 -7.38
C ILE A 37 10.61 16.91 -6.50
N VAL A 38 9.83 17.83 -7.08
CA VAL A 38 8.88 18.66 -6.32
C VAL A 38 7.81 17.80 -5.66
N MET A 39 7.27 16.80 -6.38
CA MET A 39 6.34 15.82 -5.81
C MET A 39 6.95 15.05 -4.63
N LEU A 40 8.22 14.63 -4.74
CA LEU A 40 8.92 13.95 -3.66
C LEU A 40 9.07 14.87 -2.43
N MET A 41 9.49 16.12 -2.63
CA MET A 41 9.63 17.10 -1.55
C MET A 41 8.29 17.39 -0.87
N LEU A 42 7.21 17.54 -1.63
CA LEU A 42 5.86 17.70 -1.09
C LEU A 42 5.43 16.49 -0.25
N SER A 43 5.67 15.27 -0.75
CA SER A 43 5.35 14.03 -0.03
C SER A 43 6.09 13.94 1.31
N ILE A 44 7.40 14.21 1.32
CA ILE A 44 8.22 14.25 2.54
C ILE A 44 7.69 15.33 3.51
N GLY A 45 7.32 16.51 2.99
CA GLY A 45 6.75 17.59 3.79
C GLY A 45 5.44 17.21 4.48
N VAL A 46 4.54 16.51 3.78
CA VAL A 46 3.28 16.01 4.35
C VAL A 46 3.54 14.98 5.45
N ILE A 47 4.48 14.06 5.25
CA ILE A 47 4.85 13.06 6.26
C ILE A 47 5.45 13.74 7.50
N TYR A 48 6.35 14.71 7.30
CA TYR A 48 6.96 15.45 8.41
C TYR A 48 5.94 16.27 9.19
N TYR A 49 5.01 16.95 8.49
CA TYR A 49 3.92 17.68 9.13
C TYR A 49 3.06 16.75 10.00
N LYS A 50 2.63 15.60 9.46
CA LYS A 50 1.89 14.59 10.23
C LYS A 50 2.66 14.08 11.45
N TYR A 51 3.95 13.79 11.27
CA TYR A 51 4.81 13.33 12.38
C TYR A 51 4.89 14.35 13.52
N SER A 52 4.99 15.65 13.19
CA SER A 52 5.06 16.72 14.21
C SER A 52 3.74 16.96 14.93
N THR A 53 2.59 16.69 14.32
CA THR A 53 1.27 16.91 14.94
C THR A 53 0.74 15.69 15.67
N THR A 54 0.95 14.50 15.10
CA THR A 54 0.35 13.23 15.56
C THR A 54 1.34 12.39 16.37
N GLY A 55 2.64 12.66 16.27
CA GLY A 55 3.70 11.87 16.93
C GLY A 55 4.07 10.58 16.20
N ASP A 56 3.23 10.13 15.27
CA ASP A 56 3.46 8.99 14.38
C ASP A 56 3.56 9.46 12.92
N PHE A 57 4.47 8.86 12.15
CA PHE A 57 4.69 9.23 10.74
C PHE A 57 3.59 8.66 9.82
N ILE A 58 2.89 7.61 10.27
CA ILE A 58 1.80 6.92 9.58
C ILE A 58 0.75 6.54 10.63
N ASP A 59 -0.52 6.73 10.29
CA ASP A 59 -1.64 6.19 11.06
C ASP A 59 -1.64 4.66 10.90
N LYS A 60 -1.15 3.95 11.91
CA LYS A 60 -1.09 2.48 11.87
C LYS A 60 -2.51 1.92 11.94
N ASP A 61 -2.89 1.10 10.97
CA ASP A 61 -4.14 0.34 11.02
C ASP A 61 -4.10 -0.68 12.17
N ILE A 62 -5.26 -1.14 12.61
CA ILE A 62 -5.43 -2.15 13.67
C ILE A 62 -4.68 -3.43 13.31
N SER A 63 -4.61 -3.77 12.01
CA SER A 63 -3.81 -4.90 11.52
C SER A 63 -2.30 -4.74 11.73
N LEU A 64 -1.80 -3.51 11.92
CA LEU A 64 -0.38 -3.21 12.12
C LEU A 64 -0.05 -2.93 13.60
N LYS A 65 -0.99 -2.41 14.38
CA LYS A 65 -0.85 -2.22 15.84
C LYS A 65 -1.04 -3.53 16.62
N GLY A 66 -1.71 -4.51 16.03
CA GLY A 66 -2.23 -5.67 16.75
C GLY A 66 -3.62 -5.36 17.31
N GLY A 67 -4.43 -6.41 17.45
CA GLY A 67 -5.83 -6.31 17.84
C GLY A 67 -6.59 -7.59 17.52
N ILE A 68 -7.90 -7.51 17.66
CA ILE A 68 -8.85 -8.59 17.40
C ILE A 68 -9.57 -8.29 16.10
N THR A 69 -9.68 -9.31 15.26
CA THR A 69 -10.46 -9.29 14.03
C THR A 69 -11.50 -10.39 14.07
N ILE A 70 -12.77 -10.01 13.96
CA ILE A 70 -13.90 -10.93 13.88
C ILE A 70 -14.47 -10.89 12.47
N THR A 71 -14.55 -12.05 11.83
CA THR A 71 -15.19 -12.20 10.52
C THR A 71 -16.51 -12.92 10.67
N ILE A 72 -17.57 -12.29 10.16
CA ILE A 72 -18.94 -12.81 10.14
C ILE A 72 -19.31 -13.09 8.68
N PRO A 73 -19.37 -14.36 8.25
CA PRO A 73 -19.75 -14.73 6.89
C PRO A 73 -21.28 -14.67 6.70
N SER A 74 -21.85 -13.46 6.76
CA SER A 74 -23.28 -13.21 6.55
C SER A 74 -23.53 -12.11 5.53
N GLU A 75 -24.42 -12.37 4.58
CA GLU A 75 -24.84 -11.37 3.57
C GLU A 75 -25.76 -10.29 4.18
N ASP A 76 -26.45 -10.61 5.27
CA ASP A 76 -27.47 -9.76 5.89
C ASP A 76 -26.89 -8.70 6.83
N VAL A 77 -25.65 -8.89 7.31
CA VAL A 77 -25.01 -7.97 8.26
C VAL A 77 -24.39 -6.80 7.52
N ASP A 78 -24.88 -5.59 7.75
CA ASP A 78 -24.32 -4.37 7.16
C ASP A 78 -23.13 -3.82 7.99
N ALA A 79 -22.01 -3.51 7.31
CA ALA A 79 -20.78 -3.09 7.97
C ALA A 79 -20.91 -1.71 8.63
N ASP A 80 -21.59 -0.77 7.98
CA ASP A 80 -21.73 0.61 8.49
C ASP A 80 -22.68 0.67 9.68
N SER A 81 -23.79 -0.06 9.61
CA SER A 81 -24.76 -0.20 10.71
C SER A 81 -24.15 -0.93 11.91
N LEU A 82 -23.27 -1.90 11.66
CA LEU A 82 -22.54 -2.61 12.70
C LEU A 82 -21.48 -1.72 13.36
N LYS A 83 -20.69 -1.00 12.55
CA LYS A 83 -19.70 -0.03 13.05
C LYS A 83 -20.35 1.03 13.93
N THR A 84 -21.46 1.62 13.48
CA THR A 84 -22.17 2.66 14.23
C THR A 84 -22.67 2.14 15.58
N TYR A 85 -23.19 0.92 15.60
CA TYR A 85 -23.63 0.28 16.84
C TYR A 85 -22.46 0.03 17.80
N LEU A 86 -21.36 -0.55 17.32
CA LEU A 86 -20.21 -0.83 18.19
C LEU A 86 -19.53 0.45 18.69
N LEU A 87 -19.49 1.51 17.88
CA LEU A 87 -19.00 2.83 18.34
C LEU A 87 -19.92 3.46 19.39
N SER A 88 -21.22 3.19 19.35
CA SER A 88 -22.15 3.65 20.38
C SER A 88 -22.02 2.88 21.70
N GLU A 89 -21.64 1.60 21.62
CA GLU A 89 -21.45 0.73 22.79
C GLU A 89 -20.07 0.93 23.43
N PHE A 90 -19.04 1.21 22.61
CA PHE A 90 -17.65 1.40 23.04
C PHE A 90 -17.13 2.78 22.59
N PRO A 91 -17.56 3.87 23.24
CA PRO A 91 -17.16 5.22 22.86
C PRO A 91 -15.65 5.41 23.07
N GLY A 92 -14.97 5.89 22.02
CA GLY A 92 -13.52 6.17 22.05
C GLY A 92 -12.61 5.00 21.68
N SER A 93 -13.16 3.85 21.29
CA SER A 93 -12.39 2.71 20.78
C SER A 93 -12.10 2.83 19.28
N ASP A 94 -10.95 2.33 18.84
CA ASP A 94 -10.62 2.22 17.41
C ASP A 94 -11.32 0.98 16.83
N ILE A 95 -12.37 1.20 16.04
CA ILE A 95 -13.18 0.15 15.41
C ILE A 95 -13.24 0.37 13.91
N SER A 96 -12.82 -0.64 13.15
CA SER A 96 -12.93 -0.70 11.70
C SER A 96 -13.88 -1.82 11.29
N ALA A 97 -14.87 -1.52 10.44
CA ALA A 97 -15.73 -2.53 9.84
C ALA A 97 -15.59 -2.48 8.32
N ARG A 98 -15.44 -3.65 7.70
CA ARG A 98 -15.24 -3.80 6.24
C ARG A 98 -16.14 -4.88 5.68
N THR A 99 -16.81 -4.59 4.58
CA THR A 99 -17.63 -5.57 3.85
C THR A 99 -16.72 -6.52 3.06
N LEU A 100 -16.96 -7.82 3.20
CA LEU A 100 -16.32 -8.86 2.40
C LEU A 100 -17.12 -9.09 1.12
N MET A 101 -16.43 -9.05 -0.02
CA MET A 101 -17.01 -9.32 -1.33
C MET A 101 -16.31 -10.49 -2.00
N ARG A 102 -17.08 -11.41 -2.58
CA ARG A 102 -16.58 -12.51 -3.41
C ARG A 102 -17.37 -12.56 -4.71
N LEU A 103 -16.67 -12.51 -5.84
CA LEU A 103 -17.27 -12.49 -7.18
C LEU A 103 -18.36 -11.39 -7.33
N GLY A 104 -18.14 -10.22 -6.73
CA GLY A 104 -19.07 -9.09 -6.79
C GLY A 104 -20.31 -9.21 -5.90
N LYS A 105 -20.45 -10.30 -5.13
CA LYS A 105 -21.51 -10.46 -4.12
C LYS A 105 -20.95 -10.23 -2.72
N LYS A 106 -21.76 -9.65 -1.84
CA LYS A 106 -21.44 -9.54 -0.42
C LYS A 106 -21.46 -10.93 0.19
N THR A 107 -20.41 -11.28 0.93
CA THR A 107 -20.29 -12.60 1.58
C THR A 107 -20.08 -12.52 3.09
N GLY A 108 -19.89 -11.31 3.63
CA GLY A 108 -19.66 -11.14 5.05
C GLY A 108 -19.23 -9.74 5.44
N VAL A 109 -18.89 -9.60 6.72
CA VAL A 109 -18.31 -8.40 7.31
C VAL A 109 -17.15 -8.79 8.21
N THR A 110 -16.07 -8.02 8.16
CA THR A 110 -14.94 -8.11 9.06
C THR A 110 -14.91 -6.89 9.96
N ILE A 111 -14.75 -7.12 11.26
CA ILE A 111 -14.64 -6.10 12.29
C ILE A 111 -13.25 -6.23 12.89
N SER A 112 -12.51 -5.14 12.98
CA SER A 112 -11.22 -5.10 13.65
C SER A 112 -11.24 -4.05 14.75
N THR A 113 -10.65 -4.35 15.90
CA THR A 113 -10.45 -3.41 17.02
C THR A 113 -9.15 -3.71 17.77
N SER A 114 -8.47 -2.70 18.28
CA SER A 114 -7.26 -2.85 19.11
C SER A 114 -7.52 -2.78 20.61
N ASP A 115 -8.67 -2.23 21.03
CA ASP A 115 -8.85 -1.74 22.39
C ASP A 115 -9.90 -2.53 23.20
N ILE A 116 -10.60 -3.46 22.56
CA ILE A 116 -11.72 -4.23 23.14
C ILE A 116 -11.34 -5.71 23.20
N ASP A 117 -11.63 -6.38 24.33
CA ASP A 117 -11.40 -7.81 24.50
C ASP A 117 -12.33 -8.65 23.60
N SER A 118 -11.83 -9.79 23.11
CA SER A 118 -12.55 -10.65 22.17
C SER A 118 -13.86 -11.16 22.75
N LYS A 119 -13.93 -11.45 24.06
CA LYS A 119 -15.16 -11.89 24.74
C LYS A 119 -16.18 -10.77 24.86
N GLN A 120 -15.73 -9.53 25.12
CA GLN A 120 -16.62 -8.37 25.20
C GLN A 120 -17.26 -8.10 23.85
N LEU A 121 -16.45 -8.07 22.79
CA LEU A 121 -16.93 -7.88 21.43
C LEU A 121 -17.89 -8.99 20.99
N LEU A 122 -17.57 -10.25 21.31
CA LEU A 122 -18.45 -11.39 21.02
C LEU A 122 -19.79 -11.30 21.76
N ASN A 123 -19.82 -10.87 23.02
CA ASN A 123 -21.07 -10.71 23.77
C ASN A 123 -21.97 -9.63 23.17
N SER A 124 -21.40 -8.50 22.74
CA SER A 124 -22.13 -7.45 22.04
C SER A 124 -22.71 -7.94 20.71
N LEU A 125 -21.93 -8.71 19.95
CA LEU A 125 -22.39 -9.32 18.70
C LEU A 125 -23.53 -10.33 18.92
N LYS A 126 -23.41 -11.20 19.94
CA LYS A 126 -24.46 -12.16 20.30
C LYS A 126 -25.75 -11.48 20.74
N THR A 127 -25.65 -10.36 21.44
CA THR A 127 -26.82 -9.59 21.88
C THR A 127 -27.58 -8.99 20.70
N LYS A 128 -26.87 -8.52 19.67
CA LYS A 128 -27.50 -7.86 18.52
C LYS A 128 -27.96 -8.81 17.42
N TYR A 129 -27.18 -9.86 17.11
CA TYR A 129 -27.44 -10.75 15.97
C TYR A 129 -27.74 -12.20 16.38
N GLY A 130 -27.68 -12.54 17.66
CA GLY A 130 -27.87 -13.91 18.14
C GLY A 130 -26.64 -14.80 17.94
N ASP A 131 -26.84 -16.11 17.92
CA ASP A 131 -25.77 -17.10 17.70
C ASP A 131 -25.50 -17.20 16.19
N ILE A 132 -24.62 -16.32 15.70
CA ILE A 132 -24.13 -16.29 14.33
C ILE A 132 -22.77 -16.96 14.24
N ASP A 133 -22.46 -17.59 13.10
CA ASP A 133 -21.12 -18.10 12.83
C ASP A 133 -20.12 -16.94 12.77
N TYR A 134 -18.98 -17.10 13.42
CA TYR A 134 -17.90 -16.12 13.42
C TYR A 134 -16.54 -16.80 13.45
N ASN A 135 -15.55 -16.15 12.85
CA ASN A 135 -14.14 -16.48 13.00
C ASN A 135 -13.44 -15.37 13.77
N VAL A 136 -12.69 -15.71 14.83
CA VAL A 136 -11.92 -14.76 15.64
C VAL A 136 -10.44 -14.96 15.39
N GLU A 137 -9.78 -13.88 14.98
CA GLU A 137 -8.33 -13.80 14.86
C GLU A 137 -7.83 -12.75 15.86
N GLU A 138 -7.00 -13.17 16.80
CA GLU A 138 -6.47 -12.29 17.84
C GLU A 138 -4.95 -12.21 17.72
N MET A 139 -4.44 -10.98 17.64
CA MET A 139 -3.02 -10.69 17.57
C MET A 139 -2.67 -9.71 18.68
N GLY A 140 -1.81 -10.14 19.60
CA GLY A 140 -1.41 -9.29 20.74
C GLY A 140 -0.71 -8.00 20.29
N SER A 141 -1.03 -6.88 20.94
CA SER A 141 -0.51 -5.55 20.56
C SER A 141 1.02 -5.47 20.61
N SER A 142 1.65 -6.13 21.59
CA SER A 142 3.12 -6.19 21.69
C SER A 142 3.75 -6.95 20.53
N LEU A 143 3.07 -8.00 20.04
CA LEU A 143 3.51 -8.76 18.88
C LEU A 143 3.34 -7.92 17.61
N GLY A 144 2.22 -7.21 17.46
CA GLY A 144 1.99 -6.29 16.34
C GLY A 144 2.99 -5.15 16.26
N GLU A 145 3.26 -4.49 17.38
CA GLU A 145 4.27 -3.44 17.44
C GLU A 145 5.67 -3.96 17.07
N SER A 146 6.04 -5.15 17.57
CA SER A 146 7.30 -5.80 17.23
C SER A 146 7.39 -6.13 15.74
N PHE A 147 6.33 -6.74 15.17
CA PHE A 147 6.23 -7.03 13.74
C PHE A 147 6.33 -5.78 12.88
N PHE A 148 5.67 -4.69 13.28
CA PHE A 148 5.73 -3.42 12.55
C PHE A 148 7.15 -2.85 12.54
N LYS A 149 7.82 -2.84 13.71
CA LYS A 149 9.20 -2.37 13.85
C LYS A 149 10.18 -3.22 13.03
N GLU A 150 10.03 -4.54 13.07
CA GLU A 150 10.84 -5.47 12.30
C GLU A 150 10.62 -5.29 10.80
N THR A 151 9.37 -5.18 10.36
CA THR A 151 9.01 -4.95 8.95
C THR A 151 9.61 -3.65 8.43
N PHE A 152 9.48 -2.56 9.20
CA PHE A 152 10.06 -1.28 8.83
C PHE A 152 11.59 -1.35 8.72
N THR A 153 12.23 -2.02 9.67
CA THR A 153 13.68 -2.25 9.66
C THR A 153 14.10 -3.10 8.45
N ALA A 154 13.36 -4.17 8.13
CA ALA A 154 13.62 -5.04 6.99
C ALA A 154 13.48 -4.29 5.66
N ILE A 155 12.46 -3.43 5.51
CA ILE A 155 12.29 -2.58 4.32
C ILE A 155 13.50 -1.65 4.14
N LEU A 156 14.01 -1.06 5.22
CA LEU A 156 15.20 -0.20 5.15
C LEU A 156 16.43 -0.97 4.66
N PHE A 157 16.66 -2.18 5.18
CA PHE A 157 17.72 -3.06 4.69
C PHE A 157 17.50 -3.49 3.23
N ALA A 158 16.26 -3.75 2.83
CA ALA A 158 15.93 -4.09 1.44
C ALA A 158 16.29 -2.95 0.48
N PHE A 159 15.94 -1.70 0.81
CA PHE A 159 16.35 -0.53 0.01
C PHE A 159 17.86 -0.37 -0.05
N LEU A 160 18.56 -0.56 1.08
CA LEU A 160 20.03 -0.51 1.13
C LEU A 160 20.65 -1.58 0.22
N PHE A 161 20.17 -2.82 0.29
CA PHE A 161 20.66 -3.91 -0.55
C PHE A 161 20.34 -3.70 -2.02
N ILE A 162 19.16 -3.19 -2.36
CA ILE A 162 18.83 -2.82 -3.75
C ILE A 162 19.82 -1.77 -4.25
N ALA A 163 20.11 -0.73 -3.46
CA ALA A 163 21.09 0.30 -3.84
C ALA A 163 22.48 -0.30 -4.07
N ILE A 164 22.92 -1.22 -3.22
CA ILE A 164 24.20 -1.93 -3.34
C ILE A 164 24.21 -2.83 -4.59
N VAL A 165 23.16 -3.60 -4.84
CA VAL A 165 23.03 -4.48 -6.01
C VAL A 165 23.08 -3.66 -7.29
N VAL A 166 22.34 -2.54 -7.34
CA VAL A 166 22.34 -1.61 -8.48
C VAL A 166 23.74 -1.02 -8.70
N PHE A 167 24.40 -0.57 -7.64
CA PHE A 167 25.78 -0.06 -7.70
C PHE A 167 26.74 -1.11 -8.27
N PHE A 168 26.65 -2.37 -7.79
CA PHE A 168 27.48 -3.47 -8.30
C PHE A 168 27.06 -4.01 -9.66
N TYR A 169 25.83 -3.77 -10.12
CA TYR A 169 25.39 -4.18 -11.45
C TYR A 169 25.99 -3.25 -12.52
N PHE A 170 25.93 -1.94 -12.28
CA PHE A 170 26.43 -0.97 -13.25
C PHE A 170 27.96 -0.92 -13.33
N ARG A 171 28.70 -1.49 -12.35
CA ARG A 171 30.18 -1.73 -12.27
C ARG A 171 31.11 -0.62 -12.81
N GLN A 172 30.61 0.55 -13.12
CA GLN A 172 31.35 1.71 -13.57
C GLN A 172 30.73 2.93 -12.88
N PRO A 173 31.46 3.62 -12.01
CA PRO A 173 31.04 4.93 -11.50
C PRO A 173 31.13 6.05 -12.57
N ILE A 174 31.53 5.73 -13.82
CA ILE A 174 31.94 6.70 -14.85
C ILE A 174 30.82 7.10 -15.85
N PRO A 175 29.97 6.22 -16.42
CA PRO A 175 28.85 6.67 -17.27
C PRO A 175 27.86 7.53 -16.47
N SER A 176 27.69 7.21 -15.20
CA SER A 176 26.77 7.85 -14.26
C SER A 176 27.22 9.26 -13.85
N LEU A 177 28.53 9.53 -13.72
CA LEU A 177 29.04 10.89 -13.53
C LEU A 177 29.07 11.69 -14.85
N ALA A 178 29.35 11.03 -15.98
CA ALA A 178 29.36 11.65 -17.31
C ALA A 178 27.96 12.11 -17.77
N ILE A 179 26.89 11.43 -17.36
CA ILE A 179 25.48 11.86 -17.58
C ILE A 179 25.10 13.02 -16.65
N VAL A 180 25.68 13.10 -15.45
CA VAL A 180 25.48 14.24 -14.54
C VAL A 180 26.18 15.51 -15.05
N LEU A 181 27.22 15.38 -15.89
CA LEU A 181 27.97 16.47 -16.51
C LEU A 181 27.64 16.74 -17.99
N SER A 182 26.73 16.00 -18.63
CA SER A 182 26.22 16.28 -19.99
C SER A 182 24.76 16.72 -20.02
#